data_AF-A0A2E5H0H7-F1
#
_entry.id   AF-A0A2E5H0H7-F1
#
_cell.length_a   1.000
_cell.length_b   1.000
_cell.length_c   1.000
_cell.angle_alpha   90.00
_cell.angle_beta   90.00
_cell.angle_gamma   90.00
#
_symmetry.space_group_name_H-M   'P 1'
#
loop_
_entity.id
_entity.type
_entity.pdbx_description
1 polymer ?
#
loop_
_entity_poly.entity_id
_entity_poly.type
_entity_poly.pdbx_seq_one_letter_code
_entity_poly.pdbx_strand_id
1 'polypeptide(L)'
;MIKRRTGMMRALGMCAMNLAVGLLVTVPVSAQNTRNDLHDGPLIEGFGRHVDLPNADFVMRTDDNIYRVAFEISQPLNAPERPHMRLEAAARFMNMHAHAGIPQEDLQVKLVLHGGGTRAAMTNEAYRERYEMDNPSLPLLEALSDAGVEIFLCEQSRVLNGLDANEVSAPVKSALSAMTAVVTLQADGYQFLTY
;
A
#
# COMPACT_ATOMS: atom_id res chain seq x y z
N MET A 1 -91.99 6.61 -33.47
CA MET A 1 -91.50 7.61 -32.48
C MET A 1 -90.29 7.02 -31.80
N ILE A 2 -89.11 7.68 -31.87
CA ILE A 2 -87.92 7.49 -31.00
C ILE A 2 -87.16 6.16 -31.21
N LYS A 3 -85.83 6.04 -31.35
CA LYS A 3 -84.66 6.90 -31.65
C LYS A 3 -83.53 5.94 -32.08
N ARG A 4 -82.69 6.38 -33.00
CA ARG A 4 -81.38 5.76 -33.34
C ARG A 4 -80.45 5.69 -32.13
N ARG A 5 -79.61 4.65 -32.05
CA ARG A 5 -78.21 4.78 -31.60
C ARG A 5 -77.28 3.88 -32.41
N THR A 6 -76.24 4.53 -32.89
CA THR A 6 -75.20 4.10 -33.82
C THR A 6 -74.18 3.21 -33.10
N GLY A 7 -73.85 2.05 -33.67
CA GLY A 7 -72.69 1.23 -33.28
C GLY A 7 -71.46 1.69 -34.06
N MET A 8 -70.36 1.96 -33.36
CA MET A 8 -69.09 2.40 -33.95
C MET A 8 -68.09 1.24 -33.95
N MET A 9 -67.47 1.04 -35.11
CA MET A 9 -66.44 0.06 -35.47
C MET A 9 -65.26 0.00 -34.49
N ARG A 10 -64.67 -1.19 -34.32
CA ARG A 10 -63.20 -1.34 -34.21
C ARG A 10 -62.74 -2.57 -34.99
N ALA A 11 -61.84 -2.32 -35.93
CA ALA A 11 -61.26 -3.27 -36.87
C ALA A 11 -60.06 -4.02 -36.26
N LEU A 12 -59.85 -5.24 -36.79
CA LEU A 12 -58.63 -6.05 -36.85
C LEU A 12 -57.36 -5.18 -36.99
N GLY A 13 -56.18 -5.53 -36.48
CA GLY A 13 -55.54 -6.84 -36.35
C GLY A 13 -54.16 -6.77 -37.02
N MET A 14 -53.23 -7.62 -36.57
CA MET A 14 -51.84 -7.84 -37.04
C MET A 14 -50.76 -6.98 -36.38
N CYS A 15 -50.18 -7.52 -35.30
CA CYS A 15 -48.86 -7.15 -34.81
C CYS A 15 -47.87 -8.20 -35.36
N ALA A 16 -46.93 -7.78 -36.20
CA ALA A 16 -45.88 -8.64 -36.74
C ALA A 16 -44.79 -8.86 -35.67
N MET A 17 -44.52 -10.12 -35.33
CA MET A 17 -43.53 -10.51 -34.32
C MET A 17 -42.16 -10.67 -35.00
N ASN A 18 -41.27 -9.67 -34.84
CA ASN A 18 -39.88 -9.77 -35.28
C ASN A 18 -39.06 -10.56 -34.23
N LEU A 19 -38.57 -11.74 -34.63
CA LEU A 19 -37.70 -12.57 -33.81
C LEU A 19 -36.24 -12.12 -34.00
N ALA A 20 -35.77 -11.18 -33.17
CA ALA A 20 -34.36 -10.77 -33.16
C ALA A 20 -33.54 -11.80 -32.37
N VAL A 21 -32.71 -12.58 -33.06
CA VAL A 21 -31.70 -13.45 -32.45
C VAL A 21 -30.58 -12.57 -31.92
N GLY A 22 -30.60 -12.28 -30.62
CA GLY A 22 -29.53 -11.57 -29.92
C GLY A 22 -28.31 -12.46 -29.77
N LEU A 23 -27.25 -12.15 -30.50
CA LEU A 23 -25.93 -12.74 -30.31
C LEU A 23 -25.40 -12.26 -28.94
N LEU A 24 -25.51 -13.09 -27.89
CA LEU A 24 -24.84 -12.82 -26.62
C LEU A 24 -23.34 -12.90 -26.85
N VAL A 25 -22.70 -11.73 -26.97
CA VAL A 25 -21.26 -11.61 -26.86
C VAL A 25 -20.91 -11.91 -25.40
N THR A 26 -20.49 -13.13 -25.11
CA THR A 26 -19.90 -13.47 -23.81
C THR A 26 -18.52 -12.82 -23.78
N VAL A 27 -18.46 -11.57 -23.35
CA VAL A 27 -17.19 -10.97 -22.95
C VAL A 27 -16.58 -11.87 -21.87
N PRO A 28 -15.32 -12.33 -22.02
CA PRO A 28 -14.69 -13.09 -20.97
C PRO A 28 -14.62 -12.18 -19.75
N VAL A 29 -15.27 -12.59 -18.67
CA VAL A 29 -15.07 -12.02 -17.35
C VAL A 29 -13.61 -12.32 -17.03
N SER A 30 -12.71 -11.38 -17.33
CA SER A 30 -11.36 -11.41 -16.76
C SER A 30 -11.57 -11.50 -15.26
N ALA A 31 -11.04 -12.55 -14.63
CA ALA A 31 -11.16 -12.73 -13.18
C ALA A 31 -10.66 -11.45 -12.52
N GLN A 32 -11.58 -10.69 -11.94
CA GLN A 32 -11.23 -9.46 -11.24
C GLN A 32 -10.67 -9.87 -9.89
N ASN A 33 -9.38 -9.63 -9.67
CA ASN A 33 -8.80 -9.77 -8.35
C ASN A 33 -9.54 -8.89 -7.33
N THR A 34 -9.66 -9.38 -6.12
CA THR A 34 -10.37 -8.80 -4.98
C THR A 34 -9.47 -8.77 -3.75
N ARG A 35 -9.98 -8.22 -2.64
CA ARG A 35 -9.27 -8.27 -1.35
C ARG A 35 -9.08 -9.69 -0.81
N ASN A 36 -9.89 -10.65 -1.25
CA ASN A 36 -9.76 -12.04 -0.81
C ASN A 36 -8.56 -12.74 -1.43
N ASP A 37 -7.97 -12.16 -2.48
CA ASP A 37 -6.81 -12.69 -3.19
C ASP A 37 -5.48 -12.17 -2.59
N LEU A 38 -5.53 -11.41 -1.49
CA LEU A 38 -4.32 -10.99 -0.77
C LEU A 38 -3.61 -12.21 -0.20
N HIS A 39 -2.30 -12.29 -0.40
CA HIS A 39 -1.43 -13.28 0.22
C HIS A 39 -0.15 -12.61 0.76
N ASP A 40 0.52 -13.30 1.67
CA ASP A 40 1.83 -12.90 2.17
C ASP A 40 2.90 -13.02 1.09
N GLY A 41 4.05 -12.40 1.34
CA GLY A 41 5.22 -12.52 0.48
C GLY A 41 6.37 -13.25 1.16
N PRO A 42 7.45 -13.50 0.41
CA PRO A 42 8.52 -14.40 0.84
C PRO A 42 9.53 -13.78 1.81
N LEU A 43 9.58 -12.45 1.98
CA LEU A 43 10.60 -11.78 2.80
C LEU A 43 10.10 -11.35 4.18
N ILE A 44 8.86 -10.86 4.26
CA ILE A 44 8.30 -10.25 5.46
C ILE A 44 6.91 -10.86 5.69
N GLU A 45 6.87 -11.98 6.41
CA GLU A 45 5.62 -12.71 6.69
C GLU A 45 4.68 -11.88 7.59
N GLY A 46 3.37 -11.93 7.31
CA GLY A 46 2.34 -11.24 8.09
C GLY A 46 2.17 -9.75 7.79
N PHE A 47 3.09 -9.16 7.02
CA PHE A 47 3.05 -7.76 6.60
C PHE A 47 3.17 -7.61 5.09
N GLY A 48 2.77 -6.46 4.55
CA GLY A 48 3.02 -6.17 3.14
C GLY A 48 2.32 -7.13 2.18
N ARG A 49 1.16 -7.67 2.56
CA ARG A 49 0.37 -8.56 1.69
C ARG A 49 0.08 -7.90 0.34
N HIS A 50 0.13 -8.69 -0.71
CA HIS A 50 -0.08 -8.27 -2.09
C HIS A 50 -0.95 -9.29 -2.84
N VAL A 51 -1.25 -8.96 -4.11
CA VAL A 51 -2.11 -9.76 -4.98
C VAL A 51 -1.39 -9.97 -6.29
N ASP A 52 -1.45 -11.19 -6.82
CA ASP A 52 -0.93 -11.50 -8.15
C ASP A 52 -1.77 -10.87 -9.25
N LEU A 53 -1.15 -9.98 -10.03
CA LEU A 53 -1.78 -9.21 -11.10
C LEU A 53 -1.04 -9.41 -12.43
N PRO A 54 -1.09 -10.62 -13.03
CA PRO A 54 -0.31 -10.95 -14.23
C PRO A 54 -0.70 -10.15 -15.49
N ASN A 55 -1.85 -9.48 -15.46
CA ASN A 55 -2.40 -8.70 -16.59
C ASN A 55 -2.30 -7.19 -16.36
N ALA A 56 -1.45 -6.72 -15.44
CA ALA A 56 -1.23 -5.28 -15.26
C ALA A 56 -0.53 -4.68 -16.48
N ASP A 57 -1.00 -3.52 -16.98
CA ASP A 57 -0.39 -2.85 -18.14
C ASP A 57 1.00 -2.26 -17.84
N PHE A 58 1.21 -1.83 -16.59
CA PHE A 58 2.49 -1.30 -16.12
C PHE A 58 3.13 -2.34 -15.18
N VAL A 59 4.10 -3.08 -15.73
CA VAL A 59 4.73 -4.20 -15.04
C VAL A 59 6.05 -3.81 -14.38
N MET A 60 6.40 -4.58 -13.35
CA MET A 60 7.72 -4.52 -12.72
C MET A 60 8.81 -4.87 -13.73
N ARG A 61 9.94 -4.18 -13.63
CA ARG A 61 11.14 -4.45 -14.43
C ARG A 61 12.03 -5.49 -13.75
N THR A 62 11.97 -6.73 -14.22
CA THR A 62 12.71 -7.85 -13.62
C THR A 62 14.10 -8.10 -14.22
N ASP A 63 14.56 -7.23 -15.13
CA ASP A 63 15.83 -7.35 -15.87
C ASP A 63 17.02 -6.75 -15.11
N ASP A 64 17.82 -7.56 -14.41
CA ASP A 64 19.11 -7.22 -13.76
C ASP A 64 19.17 -5.82 -13.10
N ASN A 65 18.10 -5.46 -12.37
CA ASN A 65 17.96 -4.15 -11.74
C ASN A 65 18.21 -4.22 -10.23
N ILE A 66 19.16 -3.41 -9.77
CA ILE A 66 19.27 -3.07 -8.35
C ILE A 66 18.26 -1.96 -8.05
N TYR A 67 17.30 -2.25 -7.18
CA TYR A 67 16.30 -1.31 -6.72
C TYR A 67 16.83 -0.51 -5.53
N ARG A 68 17.30 0.71 -5.80
CA ARG A 68 17.65 1.70 -4.76
C ARG A 68 16.43 2.58 -4.48
N VAL A 69 15.70 2.28 -3.42
CA VAL A 69 14.43 2.95 -3.10
C VAL A 69 14.45 3.50 -1.69
N ALA A 70 14.06 4.76 -1.54
CA ALA A 70 13.88 5.41 -0.26
C ALA A 70 12.40 5.75 -0.04
N PHE A 71 11.83 5.32 1.08
CA PHE A 71 10.51 5.76 1.53
C PHE A 71 10.68 6.91 2.51
N GLU A 72 10.16 8.07 2.15
CA GLU A 72 10.05 9.20 3.07
C GLU A 72 8.71 9.10 3.80
N ILE A 73 8.74 9.01 5.13
CA ILE A 73 7.57 8.75 5.97
C ILE A 73 7.40 9.92 6.94
N SER A 74 6.55 10.87 6.53
CA SER A 74 6.32 12.13 7.26
C SER A 74 4.93 12.24 7.89
N GLN A 75 3.97 11.43 7.42
CA GLN A 75 2.58 11.49 7.85
C GLN A 75 2.43 11.09 9.32
N PRO A 76 1.46 11.69 10.04
CA PRO A 76 1.12 11.20 11.38
C PRO A 76 0.55 9.78 11.32
N LEU A 77 0.69 9.06 12.45
CA LEU A 77 -0.14 7.90 12.73
C LEU A 77 -1.61 8.33 12.74
N ASN A 78 -2.38 7.86 11.75
CA ASN A 78 -3.81 8.13 11.65
C ASN A 78 -4.64 7.29 12.64
N ALA A 79 -4.10 6.15 13.07
CA ALA A 79 -4.72 5.20 13.98
C ALA A 79 -3.62 4.60 14.87
N PRO A 80 -3.58 4.89 16.19
CA PRO A 80 -2.53 4.39 17.08
C PRO A 80 -2.56 2.87 17.26
N GLU A 81 -3.68 2.21 16.97
CA GLU A 81 -3.84 0.77 17.12
C GLU A 81 -3.39 -0.05 15.89
N ARG A 82 -2.85 0.61 14.86
CA ARG A 82 -2.40 -0.03 13.62
C ARG A 82 -0.96 0.31 13.28
N PRO A 83 -0.22 -0.59 12.62
CA PRO A 83 1.08 -0.27 12.06
C PRO A 83 0.97 0.94 11.13
N HIS A 84 2.05 1.73 11.04
CA HIS A 84 2.07 2.87 10.13
C HIS A 84 1.90 2.42 8.67
N MET A 85 0.88 2.93 7.98
CA MET A 85 0.50 2.45 6.64
C MET A 85 1.62 2.53 5.57
N ARG A 86 2.60 3.42 5.76
CA ARG A 86 3.75 3.52 4.85
C ARG A 86 4.85 2.50 5.14
N LEU A 87 4.95 2.01 6.37
CA LEU A 87 5.79 0.85 6.67
C LEU A 87 5.19 -0.40 6.01
N GLU A 88 3.86 -0.56 6.06
CA GLU A 88 3.15 -1.62 5.34
C GLU A 88 3.36 -1.54 3.82
N ALA A 89 3.41 -0.32 3.26
CA ALA A 89 3.73 -0.12 1.85
C ALA A 89 5.17 -0.53 1.52
N ALA A 90 6.13 -0.24 2.40
CA ALA A 90 7.52 -0.67 2.24
C ALA A 90 7.65 -2.20 2.32
N ALA A 91 6.98 -2.84 3.28
CA ALA A 91 6.96 -4.30 3.35
C ALA A 91 6.31 -4.92 2.10
N ARG A 92 5.23 -4.30 1.59
CA ARG A 92 4.61 -4.73 0.32
C ARG A 92 5.57 -4.60 -0.85
N PHE A 93 6.34 -3.52 -0.91
CA PHE A 93 7.35 -3.35 -1.94
C PHE A 93 8.37 -4.49 -1.89
N MET A 94 8.94 -4.77 -0.73
CA MET A 94 9.92 -5.87 -0.55
C MET A 94 9.33 -7.22 -0.99
N ASN A 95 8.16 -7.55 -0.45
CA ASN A 95 7.48 -8.83 -0.71
C ASN A 95 7.09 -9.00 -2.19
N MET A 96 6.52 -7.97 -2.81
CA MET A 96 6.07 -8.05 -4.20
C MET A 96 7.25 -8.16 -5.18
N HIS A 97 8.37 -7.47 -4.92
CA HIS A 97 9.55 -7.57 -5.79
C HIS A 97 10.26 -8.92 -5.63
N ALA A 98 10.39 -9.41 -4.40
CA ALA A 98 10.94 -10.73 -4.17
C ALA A 98 10.06 -11.84 -4.76
N HIS A 99 8.73 -11.72 -4.65
CA HIS A 99 7.79 -12.65 -5.28
C HIS A 99 7.93 -12.67 -6.81
N ALA A 100 8.24 -11.52 -7.43
CA ALA A 100 8.51 -11.41 -8.86
C ALA A 100 9.92 -11.91 -9.26
N GLY A 101 10.71 -12.43 -8.32
CA GLY A 101 12.02 -13.03 -8.57
C GLY A 101 13.21 -12.10 -8.41
N ILE A 102 13.03 -10.88 -7.89
CA ILE A 102 14.16 -9.99 -7.55
C ILE A 102 14.85 -10.52 -6.29
N PRO A 103 16.18 -10.80 -6.32
CA PRO A 103 16.90 -11.22 -5.13
C PRO A 103 16.85 -10.16 -4.03
N GLN A 104 16.84 -10.58 -2.75
CA GLN A 104 16.76 -9.67 -1.62
C GLN A 104 17.95 -8.68 -1.60
N GLU A 105 19.14 -9.13 -2.00
CA GLU A 105 20.35 -8.31 -2.08
C GLU A 105 20.27 -7.17 -3.12
N ASP A 106 19.39 -7.30 -4.11
CA ASP A 106 19.14 -6.27 -5.12
C ASP A 106 18.05 -5.27 -4.68
N LEU A 107 17.37 -5.53 -3.56
CA LEU A 107 16.38 -4.65 -2.94
C LEU A 107 17.04 -3.75 -1.88
N GLN A 108 17.75 -2.72 -2.34
CA GLN A 108 18.39 -1.72 -1.48
C GLN A 108 17.36 -0.68 -1.03
N VAL A 109 16.60 -1.01 0.00
CA VAL A 109 15.53 -0.16 0.52
C VAL A 109 15.93 0.56 1.80
N LYS A 110 15.60 1.84 1.89
CA LYS A 110 15.79 2.68 3.08
C LYS A 110 14.52 3.41 3.46
N LEU A 111 14.28 3.59 4.76
CA LEU A 111 13.14 4.34 5.29
C LEU A 111 13.65 5.57 6.03
N VAL A 112 13.04 6.72 5.80
CA VAL A 112 13.34 7.98 6.49
C VAL A 112 12.11 8.46 7.23
N LEU A 113 12.08 8.23 8.54
CA LEU A 113 11.01 8.66 9.43
C LEU A 113 11.25 10.10 9.90
N HIS A 114 10.24 10.95 9.82
CA HIS A 114 10.28 12.30 10.38
C HIS A 114 8.88 12.88 10.59
N GLY A 115 8.78 14.10 11.11
CA GLY A 115 7.49 14.76 11.34
C GLY A 115 6.54 13.87 12.13
N GLY A 116 5.37 13.58 11.56
CA GLY A 116 4.37 12.68 12.16
C GLY A 116 4.76 11.20 12.19
N GLY A 117 5.68 10.78 11.31
CA GLY A 117 6.19 9.41 11.24
C GLY A 117 7.10 9.04 12.42
N THR A 118 7.59 10.04 13.17
CA THR A 118 8.46 9.89 14.35
C THR A 118 7.90 8.88 15.36
N ARG A 119 6.58 8.87 15.57
CA ARG A 119 5.92 8.01 16.57
C ARG A 119 5.99 6.52 16.22
N ALA A 120 6.13 6.17 14.95
CA ALA A 120 6.27 4.77 14.55
C ALA A 120 7.59 4.16 15.08
N ALA A 121 8.61 4.99 15.32
CA ALA A 121 9.94 4.57 15.76
C ALA A 121 10.05 4.21 17.26
N MET A 122 9.00 4.45 18.05
CA MET A 122 9.03 4.31 19.51
C MET A 122 9.25 2.86 19.97
N THR A 123 9.87 2.68 21.13
CA THR A 123 9.79 1.41 21.87
C THR A 123 8.37 1.12 22.36
N ASN A 124 8.10 -0.12 22.77
CA ASN A 124 6.81 -0.46 23.40
C ASN A 124 6.58 0.33 24.68
N GLU A 125 7.62 0.56 25.48
CA GLU A 125 7.54 1.32 26.73
C GLU A 125 7.07 2.74 26.47
N ALA A 126 7.76 3.47 25.58
CA ALA A 126 7.43 4.84 25.23
C ALA A 126 6.04 4.97 24.57
N TYR A 127 5.64 3.95 23.80
CA TYR A 127 4.32 3.90 23.18
C TYR A 127 3.21 3.66 24.20
N ARG A 128 3.39 2.71 25.13
CA ARG A 128 2.44 2.43 26.22
C ARG A 128 2.18 3.64 27.09
N GLU A 129 3.20 4.43 27.39
CA GLU A 129 3.05 5.68 28.16
C GLU A 129 2.14 6.72 27.46
N ARG A 130 2.05 6.67 26.13
CA ARG A 130 1.31 7.65 25.32
C ARG A 130 -0.04 7.13 24.81
N TYR A 131 -0.18 5.82 24.64
CA TYR A 131 -1.32 5.17 23.97
C TYR A 131 -1.90 3.98 24.71
N GLU A 132 -1.37 3.62 25.89
CA GLU A 132 -1.84 2.49 26.72
C GLU A 132 -1.78 1.13 26.00
N MET A 133 -0.93 1.01 24.98
CA MET A 133 -0.73 -0.21 24.20
C MET A 133 0.70 -0.32 23.69
N ASP A 134 1.11 -1.51 23.26
CA ASP A 134 2.39 -1.71 22.59
C ASP A 134 2.42 -0.99 21.24
N ASN A 135 3.62 -0.65 20.75
CA ASN A 135 3.78 -0.01 19.45
C ASN A 135 3.40 -1.02 18.35
N PRO A 136 2.29 -0.83 17.63
CA PRO A 136 1.89 -1.78 16.59
C PRO A 136 2.85 -1.78 15.39
N SER A 137 3.69 -0.75 15.24
CA SER A 137 4.69 -0.68 14.18
C SER A 137 5.99 -1.41 14.52
N LEU A 138 6.26 -1.69 15.81
CA LEU A 138 7.55 -2.25 16.21
C LEU A 138 7.83 -3.63 15.58
N PRO A 139 6.90 -4.61 15.59
CA PRO A 139 7.16 -5.90 14.93
C PRO A 139 7.43 -5.77 13.43
N LEU A 140 6.79 -4.80 12.77
CA LEU A 140 7.02 -4.50 11.36
C LEU A 140 8.39 -3.84 11.13
N LEU A 141 8.84 -2.93 12.00
CA LEU A 141 10.17 -2.34 11.91
C LEU A 141 11.28 -3.40 12.08
N GLU A 142 11.10 -4.33 13.01
CA GLU A 142 12.00 -5.47 13.21
C GLU A 142 12.05 -6.35 11.96
N ALA A 143 10.90 -6.76 11.44
CA ALA A 143 10.82 -7.61 10.25
C ALA A 143 11.40 -6.93 8.98
N LEU A 144 11.21 -5.61 8.83
CA LEU A 144 11.85 -4.82 7.77
C LEU A 144 13.38 -4.80 7.92
N SER A 145 13.87 -4.56 9.14
CA SER A 145 15.30 -4.56 9.44
C SER A 145 15.93 -5.93 9.16
N ASP A 146 15.26 -7.01 9.57
CA ASP A 146 15.72 -8.39 9.34
C ASP A 146 15.74 -8.75 7.84
N ALA A 147 14.82 -8.17 7.05
CA ALA A 147 14.83 -8.26 5.59
C ALA A 147 15.88 -7.35 4.91
N GLY A 148 16.75 -6.66 5.68
CA GLY A 148 17.84 -5.84 5.16
C GLY A 148 17.49 -4.39 4.87
N VAL A 149 16.29 -3.93 5.25
CA VAL A 149 15.88 -2.52 5.10
C VAL A 149 16.56 -1.66 6.16
N GLU A 150 17.22 -0.57 5.76
CA GLU A 150 17.78 0.38 6.72
C GLU A 150 16.76 1.47 7.10
N ILE A 151 16.58 1.70 8.40
CA ILE A 151 15.57 2.61 8.92
C ILE A 151 16.26 3.76 9.64
N PHE A 152 15.94 4.99 9.26
CA PHE A 152 16.51 6.21 9.83
C PHE A 152 15.43 7.10 10.43
N LEU A 153 15.70 7.69 11.60
CA LEU A 153 14.88 8.72 12.22
C LEU A 153 15.59 10.08 12.16
N CYS A 154 14.87 11.09 11.70
CA CYS A 154 15.28 12.50 11.77
C CYS A 154 15.39 12.97 13.22
N GLU A 155 16.61 13.23 13.71
CA GLU A 155 16.86 13.70 15.08
C GLU A 155 16.21 15.06 15.38
N GLN A 156 16.17 15.97 14.40
CA GLN A 156 15.45 17.23 14.57
C GLN A 156 13.96 16.98 14.84
N SER A 157 13.34 16.03 14.11
CA SER A 157 11.94 15.67 14.35
C SER A 157 11.76 14.93 15.66
N ARG A 158 12.69 14.05 16.04
CA ARG A 158 12.68 13.37 17.34
C ARG A 158 12.60 14.39 18.48
N VAL A 159 13.52 15.37 18.49
CA VAL A 159 13.58 16.42 19.52
C VAL A 159 12.32 17.29 19.49
N LEU A 160 11.86 17.74 18.32
CA LEU A 160 10.67 18.58 18.20
C LEU A 160 9.35 17.87 18.57
N ASN A 161 9.32 16.54 18.51
CA ASN A 161 8.19 15.73 18.98
C ASN A 161 8.30 15.35 20.47
N GLY A 162 9.35 15.77 21.17
CA GLY A 162 9.55 15.43 22.59
C GLY A 162 9.74 13.93 22.82
N LEU A 163 10.49 13.26 21.93
CA LEU A 163 10.88 11.86 22.07
C LEU A 163 12.32 11.78 22.54
N ASP A 164 12.60 11.12 23.65
CA ASP A 164 13.95 10.91 24.17
C ASP A 164 14.71 9.87 23.33
N ALA A 165 16.03 9.92 23.35
CA ALA A 165 16.86 9.04 22.52
C ALA A 165 16.72 7.55 22.91
N ASN A 166 16.51 7.26 24.19
CA ASN A 166 16.28 5.91 24.71
C ASN A 166 14.85 5.39 24.44
N GLU A 167 13.94 6.24 23.97
CA GLU A 167 12.58 5.87 23.58
C GLU A 167 12.50 5.43 22.11
N VAL A 168 13.61 5.48 21.36
CA VAL A 168 13.70 5.01 19.97
C VAL A 168 14.04 3.52 19.95
N SER A 169 13.27 2.74 19.19
CA SER A 169 13.44 1.30 19.05
C SER A 169 14.75 0.92 18.34
N ALA A 170 15.30 -0.24 18.72
CA ALA A 170 16.59 -0.75 18.24
C ALA A 170 16.77 -0.82 16.70
N PRO A 171 15.78 -1.19 15.87
CA PRO A 171 15.97 -1.23 14.41
C PRO A 171 16.14 0.15 13.77
N VAL A 172 15.85 1.24 14.49
CA VAL A 172 15.85 2.60 13.95
C VAL A 172 17.16 3.33 14.26
N LYS A 173 17.88 3.72 13.22
CA LYS A 173 19.13 4.47 13.29
C LYS A 173 18.88 5.98 13.33
N SER A 174 19.81 6.71 13.91
CA SER A 174 19.77 8.17 13.98
C SER A 174 20.26 8.81 12.68
N ALA A 175 19.55 9.83 12.19
CA ALA A 175 20.00 10.71 11.11
C ALA A 175 19.86 12.18 11.52
N LEU A 176 20.85 13.02 11.20
CA LEU A 176 20.87 14.44 11.58
C LEU A 176 19.52 15.13 11.26
N SER A 177 19.05 14.96 10.03
CA SER A 177 17.72 15.39 9.61
C SER A 177 17.22 14.55 8.44
N ALA A 178 15.90 14.51 8.22
CA ALA A 178 15.32 13.95 7.02
C ALA A 178 15.85 14.64 5.76
N MET A 179 15.99 15.97 5.78
CA MET A 179 16.51 16.74 4.65
C MET A 179 17.93 16.29 4.25
N THR A 180 18.81 16.07 5.24
CA THR A 180 20.17 15.56 5.01
C THR A 180 20.12 14.15 4.42
N ALA A 181 19.33 13.25 5.01
CA ALA A 181 19.19 11.89 4.52
C ALA A 181 18.65 11.88 3.07
N VAL A 182 17.61 12.67 2.77
CA VAL A 182 17.01 12.78 1.44
C VAL A 182 18.05 13.22 0.42
N VAL A 183 18.75 14.33 0.65
CA VAL A 183 19.75 14.85 -0.30
C VAL A 183 20.90 13.85 -0.51
N THR A 184 21.39 13.21 0.55
CA THR A 184 22.44 12.20 0.45
C THR A 184 21.98 10.98 -0.36
N LEU A 185 20.80 10.44 -0.06
CA LEU A 185 20.28 9.27 -0.75
C LEU A 185 19.97 9.56 -2.22
N GLN A 186 19.46 10.75 -2.54
CA GLN A 186 19.28 11.18 -3.93
C GLN A 186 20.62 11.23 -4.67
N ALA A 187 21.68 11.76 -4.05
CA ALA A 187 23.02 11.77 -4.62
C ALA A 187 23.58 10.34 -4.81
N ASP A 188 23.20 9.40 -3.94
CA ASP A 188 23.54 7.98 -4.02
C ASP A 188 22.66 7.19 -5.01
N GLY A 189 21.78 7.87 -5.76
CA GLY A 189 20.95 7.30 -6.82
C GLY A 189 19.64 6.67 -6.36
N TYR A 190 19.20 6.90 -5.12
CA TYR A 190 17.93 6.37 -4.61
C TYR A 190 16.74 7.09 -5.24
N GLN A 191 15.74 6.31 -5.64
CA GLN A 191 14.44 6.79 -6.07
C GLN A 191 13.53 6.95 -4.85
N PHE A 192 12.80 8.06 -4.79
CA PHE A 192 11.96 8.37 -3.64
C PHE A 192 10.50 8.03 -3.86
N LEU A 193 9.94 7.30 -2.91
CA LEU A 193 8.52 7.10 -2.74
C LEU A 193 8.07 7.95 -1.56
N THR A 194 7.68 9.19 -1.87
CA THR A 194 7.12 10.12 -0.89
C THR A 194 5.60 10.06 -0.97
N TYR A 195 4.97 9.96 0.19
CA TYR A 195 3.52 9.96 0.31
C TYR A 195 3.04 10.90 1.39
#